data_AF-A0A5H5B9B8-F1
#
_entry.id   AF-A0A5H5B9B8-F1
#
_cell.length_a   1.000
_cell.length_b   1.000
_cell.length_c   1.000
_cell.angle_alpha   90.00
_cell.angle_beta   90.00
_cell.angle_gamma   90.00
#
_symmetry.space_group_name_H-M   'P 1'
#
loop_
_entity.id
_entity.type
_entity.pdbx_description
1 polymer ?
#
loop_
_entity_poly.entity_id
_entity_poly.type
_entity_poly.pdbx_seq_one_letter_code
_entity_poly.pdbx_strand_id
1 'polypeptide(L)'
;MAFITKDLATIRDDLLRDLKNLLPDADISEDSDFYARASSVASVAEGLYQHQSWIVRQIFPDTADSEYLLLHARTRGLSKRAATSAEGISLITGAVGSTLSAGSTIQGDDVSCTTLEDITLTANTGTVKVRASLSGTA
;
A
#
# COMPACT_ATOMS: atom_id res chain seq x y z
N MET A 1 -22.41 6.90 15.82
CA MET A 1 -22.57 5.43 15.78
C MET A 1 -22.15 4.96 14.40
N ALA A 2 -21.19 4.03 14.27
CA ALA A 2 -20.83 3.48 12.95
C ALA A 2 -21.98 2.61 12.43
N PHE A 3 -22.28 2.69 11.14
CA PHE A 3 -23.29 1.84 10.51
C PHE A 3 -22.75 0.40 10.43
N ILE A 4 -23.45 -0.55 11.05
CA ILE A 4 -23.07 -1.97 11.02
C ILE A 4 -23.63 -2.58 9.74
N THR A 5 -22.75 -3.02 8.85
CA THR A 5 -23.16 -3.77 7.66
C THR A 5 -23.63 -5.16 8.05
N LYS A 6 -24.80 -5.55 7.56
CA LYS A 6 -25.36 -6.88 7.77
C LYS A 6 -24.55 -7.91 6.99
N ASP A 7 -24.39 -9.10 7.57
CA ASP A 7 -23.84 -10.27 6.87
C ASP A 7 -24.90 -10.94 5.98
N LEU A 8 -24.46 -11.84 5.12
CA LEU A 8 -25.32 -12.59 4.21
C LEU A 8 -26.49 -13.27 4.94
N ALA A 9 -26.21 -13.97 6.04
CA ALA A 9 -27.21 -14.72 6.79
C ALA A 9 -28.32 -13.80 7.30
N THR A 10 -27.95 -12.66 7.91
CA THR A 10 -28.91 -11.67 8.39
C THR A 10 -29.75 -11.10 7.25
N ILE A 11 -29.14 -10.78 6.10
CA ILE A 11 -29.87 -10.23 4.96
C ILE A 11 -30.86 -11.26 4.40
N ARG A 12 -30.43 -12.52 4.24
CA ARG A 12 -31.29 -13.60 3.75
C ARG A 12 -32.47 -13.81 4.69
N ASP A 13 -32.22 -13.90 6.00
CA ASP A 13 -33.26 -14.17 6.97
C ASP A 13 -34.26 -13.01 7.07
N ASP A 14 -33.81 -11.76 6.92
CA ASP A 14 -34.69 -10.59 6.76
C ASP A 14 -35.56 -10.72 5.50
N LEU A 15 -34.98 -11.10 4.34
CA LEU A 15 -35.73 -11.28 3.09
C LEU A 15 -36.79 -12.39 3.21
N LEU A 16 -36.44 -13.52 3.83
CA LEU A 16 -37.35 -14.65 4.03
C LEU A 16 -38.44 -14.32 5.05
N ARG A 17 -38.12 -13.58 6.11
CA ARG A 17 -39.11 -13.06 7.07
C ARG A 17 -40.12 -12.17 6.35
N ASP A 18 -39.65 -11.23 5.55
CA ASP A 18 -40.51 -10.30 4.83
C ASP A 18 -41.38 -11.03 3.79
N LEU A 19 -40.82 -12.05 3.11
CA LEU A 19 -41.58 -12.94 2.22
C LEU A 19 -42.70 -13.67 2.96
N LYS A 20 -42.39 -14.29 4.11
CA LYS A 20 -43.35 -15.07 4.91
C LYS A 20 -44.46 -14.20 5.48
N ASN A 21 -44.16 -12.94 5.79
CA ASN A 21 -45.15 -11.95 6.23
C ASN A 21 -46.15 -11.61 5.11
N LEU A 22 -45.70 -11.57 3.85
CA LEU A 22 -46.57 -11.30 2.69
C LEU A 22 -47.32 -12.55 2.21
N LEU A 23 -46.65 -13.71 2.26
CA LEU A 23 -47.14 -15.00 1.81
C LEU A 23 -46.94 -16.05 2.91
N PRO A 24 -47.92 -16.18 3.83
CA PRO A 24 -47.81 -17.11 4.95
C PRO A 24 -47.58 -18.57 4.54
N ASP A 25 -48.04 -18.97 3.35
CA ASP A 25 -47.92 -20.34 2.83
C ASP A 25 -46.61 -20.60 2.06
N ALA A 26 -45.75 -19.59 1.87
CA ALA A 26 -44.48 -19.77 1.15
C ALA A 26 -43.52 -20.70 1.92
N ASP A 27 -42.93 -21.68 1.24
CA ASP A 27 -41.86 -22.50 1.80
C ASP A 27 -40.56 -21.70 1.88
N ILE A 28 -39.94 -21.68 3.06
CA ILE A 28 -38.69 -20.96 3.34
C ILE A 28 -37.59 -21.89 3.88
N SER A 29 -37.80 -23.21 3.80
CA SER A 29 -36.82 -24.21 4.18
C SER A 29 -35.53 -24.07 3.36
N GLU A 30 -34.42 -24.59 3.87
CA GLU A 30 -33.09 -24.43 3.25
C GLU A 30 -33.02 -24.94 1.80
N ASP A 31 -33.80 -25.98 1.48
CA ASP A 31 -33.88 -26.58 0.13
C ASP A 31 -34.95 -25.92 -0.77
N SER A 32 -35.64 -24.87 -0.30
CA SER A 32 -36.68 -24.19 -1.08
C SER A 32 -36.11 -23.23 -2.14
N ASP A 33 -36.85 -23.05 -3.24
CA ASP A 33 -36.52 -22.07 -4.28
C ASP A 33 -36.39 -20.64 -3.72
N PHE A 34 -37.20 -20.29 -2.72
CA PHE A 34 -37.16 -18.99 -2.08
C PHE A 34 -35.89 -18.80 -1.25
N TYR A 35 -35.42 -19.83 -0.55
CA TYR A 35 -34.17 -19.79 0.18
C TYR A 35 -32.97 -19.64 -0.77
N ALA A 36 -32.95 -20.39 -1.87
CA ALA A 36 -31.91 -20.26 -2.90
C ALA A 36 -31.87 -18.84 -3.50
N ARG A 37 -33.04 -18.27 -3.84
CA ARG A 37 -33.16 -16.90 -4.37
C ARG A 37 -32.75 -15.85 -3.34
N ALA A 38 -33.22 -15.96 -2.10
CA ALA A 38 -32.86 -15.04 -1.03
C ALA A 38 -31.34 -15.07 -0.77
N SER A 39 -30.72 -16.25 -0.79
CA SER A 39 -29.27 -16.42 -0.63
C SER A 39 -28.48 -15.77 -1.77
N SER A 40 -28.96 -15.93 -3.02
CA SER A 40 -28.34 -15.28 -4.18
C SER A 40 -28.38 -13.75 -4.07
N VAL A 41 -29.53 -13.18 -3.74
CA VAL A 41 -29.68 -11.72 -3.56
C VAL A 41 -28.87 -11.22 -2.37
N ALA A 42 -28.90 -11.93 -1.24
CA ALA A 42 -28.14 -11.59 -0.04
C ALA A 42 -26.63 -11.58 -0.31
N SER A 43 -26.10 -12.52 -1.10
CA SER A 43 -24.69 -12.57 -1.48
C SER A 43 -24.24 -11.32 -2.24
N VAL A 44 -25.07 -10.85 -3.17
CA VAL A 44 -24.79 -9.61 -3.92
C VAL A 44 -24.88 -8.40 -3.00
N ALA A 45 -25.92 -8.33 -2.17
CA ALA A 45 -26.15 -7.21 -1.26
C ALA A 45 -25.03 -7.08 -0.21
N GLU A 46 -24.55 -8.20 0.36
CA GLU A 46 -23.44 -8.21 1.30
C GLU A 46 -22.18 -7.59 0.69
N GLY A 47 -21.80 -8.03 -0.53
CA GLY A 47 -20.64 -7.47 -1.23
C GLY A 47 -20.78 -5.96 -1.48
N LEU A 48 -21.98 -5.50 -1.83
CA LEU A 48 -22.26 -4.07 -2.00
C LEU A 48 -22.16 -3.27 -0.70
N TYR A 49 -22.63 -3.83 0.43
CA TYR A 49 -22.51 -3.18 1.72
C TYR A 49 -21.06 -3.12 2.21
N GLN A 50 -20.30 -4.21 2.04
CA GLN A 50 -18.87 -4.23 2.35
C GLN A 50 -18.11 -3.20 1.51
N HIS A 51 -18.41 -3.10 0.21
CA HIS A 51 -17.80 -2.11 -0.66
C HIS A 51 -18.13 -0.67 -0.24
N GLN A 52 -19.37 -0.39 0.16
CA GLN A 52 -19.75 0.93 0.70
C GLN A 52 -19.01 1.27 1.99
N SER A 53 -18.88 0.33 2.91
CA SER A 53 -18.07 0.51 4.12
C SER A 53 -16.61 0.81 3.78
N TRP A 54 -16.06 0.11 2.78
CA TRP A 54 -14.71 0.40 2.30
C TRP A 54 -14.62 1.81 1.71
N ILE A 55 -15.59 2.27 0.91
CA ILE A 55 -15.62 3.65 0.39
C ILE A 55 -15.59 4.67 1.53
N VAL A 56 -16.44 4.51 2.55
CA VAL A 56 -16.48 5.44 3.70
C VAL A 56 -15.13 5.51 4.40
N ARG A 57 -14.44 4.38 4.54
CA ARG A 57 -13.08 4.32 5.09
C ARG A 57 -12.08 5.12 4.25
N GLN A 58 -12.24 5.20 2.93
CA GLN A 58 -11.36 5.99 2.05
C GLN A 58 -11.68 7.50 2.03
N ILE A 59 -12.89 7.91 2.41
CA ILE A 59 -13.32 9.32 2.36
C ILE A 59 -12.53 10.19 3.35
N PHE A 60 -12.25 9.66 4.55
CA PHE A 60 -11.54 10.43 5.58
C PHE A 60 -10.03 10.15 5.51
N PRO A 61 -9.18 11.19 5.52
CA PRO A 61 -7.73 11.01 5.45
C PRO A 61 -7.16 10.10 6.54
N ASP A 62 -7.75 10.12 7.75
CA ASP A 62 -7.25 9.36 8.91
C ASP A 62 -7.42 7.84 8.75
N THR A 63 -8.44 7.41 8.01
CA THR A 63 -8.78 5.99 7.84
C THR A 63 -8.47 5.46 6.43
N ALA A 64 -8.12 6.36 5.51
CA ALA A 64 -7.85 6.04 4.12
C ALA A 64 -6.57 5.23 3.96
N ASP A 65 -6.57 4.34 2.97
CA ASP A 65 -5.37 3.62 2.56
C ASP A 65 -4.37 4.58 1.93
N SER A 66 -3.09 4.20 1.91
CA SER A 66 -2.00 5.12 1.56
C SER A 66 -2.17 5.81 0.21
N GLU A 67 -2.71 5.12 -0.80
CA GLU A 67 -2.95 5.69 -2.13
C GLU A 67 -3.97 6.84 -2.10
N TYR A 68 -5.08 6.66 -1.39
CA TYR A 68 -6.11 7.69 -1.24
C TYR A 68 -5.67 8.80 -0.28
N LEU A 69 -4.85 8.47 0.73
CA LEU A 69 -4.21 9.47 1.58
C LEU A 69 -3.32 10.42 0.77
N LEU A 70 -2.63 9.94 -0.27
CA LEU A 70 -1.85 10.82 -1.16
C LEU A 70 -2.73 11.80 -1.93
N LEU A 71 -3.95 11.40 -2.32
CA LEU A 71 -4.92 12.31 -2.94
C LEU A 71 -5.37 13.39 -1.95
N HIS A 72 -5.63 13.02 -0.69
CA HIS A 72 -5.94 13.96 0.39
C HIS A 72 -4.77 14.88 0.75
N ALA A 73 -3.53 14.40 0.67
CA ALA A 73 -2.34 15.20 0.87
C ALA A 73 -2.17 16.24 -0.25
N ARG A 74 -2.43 15.84 -1.51
CA ARG A 74 -2.34 16.71 -2.68
C ARG A 74 -3.26 17.93 -2.57
N THR A 75 -4.47 17.79 -2.03
CA THR A 75 -5.39 18.93 -1.86
C THR A 75 -4.86 19.97 -0.88
N ARG A 76 -3.92 19.58 0.00
CA ARG A 76 -3.23 20.45 0.96
C ARG A 76 -1.85 20.91 0.48
N GLY A 77 -1.50 20.64 -0.78
CA GLY A 77 -0.18 20.95 -1.33
C GLY A 77 0.94 20.08 -0.75
N LEU A 78 0.61 18.95 -0.12
CA LEU A 78 1.57 18.01 0.45
C LEU A 78 1.82 16.86 -0.53
N SER A 79 3.07 16.41 -0.61
CA SER A 79 3.49 15.26 -1.42
C SER A 79 4.31 14.29 -0.60
N LYS A 80 4.19 12.98 -0.85
CA LYS A 80 5.09 11.99 -0.24
C LYS A 80 6.52 12.28 -0.67
N ARG A 81 7.42 12.40 0.31
CA ARG A 81 8.85 12.53 0.05
C ARG A 81 9.35 11.25 -0.62
N ALA A 82 10.09 11.39 -1.71
CA ALA A 82 10.69 10.25 -2.39
C ALA A 82 11.68 9.52 -1.46
N ALA A 83 11.78 8.21 -1.63
CA ALA A 83 12.83 7.43 -1.01
C ALA A 83 14.20 7.97 -1.42
N THR A 84 15.04 8.35 -0.46
CA THR A 84 16.41 8.82 -0.72
C THR A 84 17.41 7.75 -0.30
N SER A 85 18.42 7.51 -1.13
CA SER A 85 19.56 6.67 -0.77
C SER A 85 20.44 7.34 0.29
N ALA A 86 21.12 6.54 1.12
CA ALA A 86 22.10 7.05 2.06
C ALA A 86 23.30 7.65 1.31
N GLU A 87 23.80 8.80 1.78
CA GLU A 87 25.03 9.43 1.30
C GLU A 87 26.06 9.46 2.43
N GLY A 88 27.32 9.19 2.12
CA GLY A 88 28.40 9.13 3.09
C GLY A 88 29.76 9.42 2.46
N ILE A 89 30.79 9.40 3.29
CA ILE A 89 32.18 9.58 2.85
C ILE A 89 32.87 8.23 2.93
N SER A 90 33.48 7.80 1.82
CA SER A 90 34.32 6.60 1.79
C SER A 90 35.79 7.00 1.70
N LEU A 91 36.62 6.36 2.53
CA LEU A 91 38.07 6.43 2.40
C LEU A 91 38.52 5.39 1.39
N ILE A 92 39.32 5.81 0.41
CA ILE A 92 39.83 4.97 -0.67
C ILE A 92 41.35 5.01 -0.60
N THR A 93 41.98 3.84 -0.74
CA THR A 93 43.42 3.68 -0.79
C THR A 93 43.86 3.30 -2.19
N GLY A 94 44.97 3.85 -2.67
CA GLY A 94 45.45 3.61 -4.02
C GLY A 94 46.80 4.26 -4.30
N ALA A 95 47.30 4.08 -5.53
CA ALA A 95 48.54 4.72 -5.97
C ALA A 95 48.33 6.23 -6.20
N VAL A 96 49.34 7.03 -5.86
CA VAL A 96 49.34 8.48 -6.12
C VAL A 96 49.29 8.73 -7.63
N GLY A 97 48.40 9.62 -8.06
CA GLY A 97 48.14 9.94 -9.47
C GLY A 97 47.00 9.13 -10.10
N SER A 98 46.47 8.11 -9.42
CA SER A 98 45.28 7.40 -9.89
C SER A 98 44.02 8.26 -9.75
N THR A 99 43.16 8.22 -10.76
CA THR A 99 41.88 8.93 -10.81
C THR A 99 40.72 7.95 -10.66
N LEU A 100 39.79 8.27 -9.78
CA LEU A 100 38.51 7.59 -9.67
C LEU A 100 37.42 8.57 -10.11
N SER A 101 36.69 8.23 -11.17
CA SER A 101 35.63 9.09 -11.69
C SER A 101 34.34 8.98 -10.87
N ALA A 102 33.50 10.01 -10.92
CA ALA A 102 32.10 9.96 -10.54
C ALA A 102 31.38 8.86 -11.33
N GLY A 103 30.43 8.18 -10.69
CA GLY A 103 29.71 7.04 -11.26
C GLY A 103 30.42 5.70 -11.12
N SER A 104 31.58 5.64 -10.46
CA SER A 104 32.28 4.38 -10.17
C SER A 104 31.55 3.61 -9.06
N THR A 105 31.33 2.31 -9.28
CA THR A 105 30.68 1.44 -8.29
C THR A 105 31.72 0.81 -7.37
N ILE A 106 31.56 1.04 -6.07
CA ILE A 106 32.28 0.36 -4.99
C ILE A 106 31.36 -0.72 -4.46
N GLN A 107 31.72 -1.98 -4.69
CA GLN A 107 30.93 -3.13 -4.27
C GLN A 107 31.46 -3.68 -2.94
N GLY A 108 30.63 -3.65 -1.90
CA GLY A 108 30.82 -4.45 -0.68
C GLY A 108 29.96 -5.70 -0.73
N ASP A 109 30.09 -6.55 0.30
CA ASP A 109 29.37 -7.83 0.38
C ASP A 109 27.85 -7.63 0.51
N ASP A 110 27.42 -6.66 1.33
CA ASP A 110 26.00 -6.37 1.58
C ASP A 110 25.49 -5.06 0.96
N VAL A 111 26.39 -4.09 0.74
CA VAL A 111 26.04 -2.75 0.26
C VAL A 111 26.98 -2.36 -0.87
N SER A 112 26.40 -1.93 -1.98
CA SER A 112 27.13 -1.27 -3.06
C SER A 112 26.89 0.24 -3.01
N CYS A 113 27.91 1.00 -3.35
CA CYS A 113 27.90 2.46 -3.33
C CYS A 113 28.44 3.00 -4.65
N THR A 114 27.97 4.16 -5.09
CA THR A 114 28.45 4.85 -6.28
C THR A 114 29.11 6.17 -5.89
N THR A 115 30.25 6.50 -6.49
CA THR A 115 30.94 7.78 -6.28
C THR A 115 30.15 8.93 -6.89
N LEU A 116 30.05 10.05 -6.17
CA LEU A 116 29.33 11.25 -6.62
C LEU A 116 30.25 12.31 -7.24
N GLU A 117 31.55 12.23 -6.98
CA GLU A 117 32.55 13.23 -7.37
C GLU A 117 33.79 12.52 -7.93
N ASP A 118 34.50 13.19 -8.84
CA ASP A 118 35.81 12.74 -9.33
C ASP A 118 36.87 12.99 -8.24
N ILE A 119 37.74 12.02 -8.00
CA ILE A 119 38.88 12.17 -7.10
C ILE A 119 40.18 11.71 -7.76
N THR A 120 41.19 12.59 -7.73
CA THR A 120 42.58 12.25 -8.06
C THR A 120 43.35 12.07 -6.77
N LEU A 121 43.96 10.90 -6.57
CA LEU A 121 44.71 10.59 -5.36
C LEU A 121 46.03 11.36 -5.33
N THR A 122 46.15 12.37 -4.47
CA THR A 122 47.41 13.11 -4.22
C THR A 122 48.29 12.48 -3.13
N ALA A 123 47.75 11.49 -2.42
CA ALA A 123 48.41 10.68 -1.39
C ALA A 123 47.90 9.22 -1.50
N ASN A 124 48.44 8.30 -0.70
CA ASN A 124 48.03 6.88 -0.71
C ASN A 124 46.57 6.67 -0.26
N THR A 125 45.92 7.70 0.27
CA THR A 125 44.52 7.72 0.70
C THR A 125 43.81 8.95 0.13
N GLY A 126 42.52 8.83 -0.14
CA GLY A 126 41.64 9.92 -0.54
C GLY A 126 40.21 9.66 -0.09
N THR A 127 39.45 10.72 0.15
CA THR A 127 38.05 10.62 0.60
C THR A 127 37.11 11.08 -0.50
N VAL A 128 36.10 10.27 -0.83
CA VAL A 128 35.10 10.61 -1.85
C VAL A 128 33.69 10.48 -1.27
N LYS A 129 32.79 11.35 -1.70
CA LYS A 129 31.37 11.20 -1.39
C LYS A 129 30.78 10.06 -2.19
N VAL A 130 30.07 9.17 -1.51
CA VAL A 130 29.44 8.00 -2.10
C VAL A 130 27.95 7.98 -1.76
N ARG A 131 27.15 7.43 -2.66
CA ARG A 131 25.72 7.18 -2.46
C ARG A 131 25.45 5.69 -2.52
N ALA A 132 24.69 5.14 -1.56
CA ALA A 132 24.26 3.75 -1.63
C ALA A 132 23.41 3.50 -2.88
N SER A 133 23.68 2.39 -3.57
CA SER A 133 22.95 1.98 -4.78
C SER A 133 21.49 1.61 -4.48
N LEU A 134 21.24 1.10 -3.27
CA LEU A 134 19.92 0.81 -2.75
C LEU A 134 19.33 2.07 -2.11
N SER A 135 18.17 2.48 -2.61
CA SER A 135 17.35 3.51 -1.94
C SER A 135 16.71 2.93 -0.68
N GLY A 136 16.54 3.77 0.35
CA GLY A 136 15.84 3.36 1.55
C GLY A 136 14.39 2.97 1.27
N THR A 137 13.83 2.07 2.07
CA THR A 137 12.41 1.73 2.02
C THR A 137 11.58 2.88 2.63
N ALA A 138 10.50 3.28 1.96
CA ALA A 138 9.63 4.40 2.37
C ALA A 138 8.20 3.95 2.68
#